data_AF-A0A1G2KSV8-F1
#
_entry.id   AF-A0A1G2KSV8-F1
#
_cell.length_a   1.000
_cell.length_b   1.000
_cell.length_c   1.000
_cell.angle_alpha   90.00
_cell.angle_beta   90.00
_cell.angle_gamma   90.00
#
_symmetry.space_group_name_H-M   'P 1'
#
loop_
_entity.id
_entity.type
_entity.pdbx_description
1 polymer ?
#
loop_
_entity_poly.entity_id
_entity_poly.type
_entity_poly.pdbx_seq_one_letter_code
_entity_poly.pdbx_strand_id
1 'polypeptide(L)'
;MKNKLSLIVSVSAAVLMPFAALAHEAVAAETSTEQRQQMQVDRQKGLDAAKTERAALEEKARQMRDEVKSKQEELRREMQTRMEELKKKRQEVEAEMKKKREEFQTKMEERKMELKKKLGEQKAVRIEQYFSQMMEKFQTAIDRLKGVADKIESRLTSSTADPANLAVLQTKLTAARAKIGEAEAALADAKVKYTDAVNSTDFKESFKKVRALVEGVAVKVKEAHRALVDVTSSIKELGARGRSSSTTTPAQ
;
A
#
# COMPACT_ATOMS: atom_id res chain seq x y z
N MET A 1 -36.79 13.99 4.24
CA MET A 1 -37.83 14.29 5.26
C MET A 1 -37.73 15.77 5.63
N LYS A 2 -38.82 16.39 6.12
CA LYS A 2 -38.82 17.78 6.59
C LYS A 2 -38.73 17.78 8.13
N ASN A 3 -38.04 18.75 8.72
CA ASN A 3 -38.38 19.22 10.06
C ASN A 3 -38.01 20.70 10.19
N LYS A 4 -38.88 21.48 10.85
CA LYS A 4 -38.74 22.91 11.14
C LYS A 4 -39.19 23.15 12.58
N LEU A 5 -38.44 23.94 13.35
CA LEU A 5 -38.94 24.75 14.46
C LEU A 5 -38.30 26.15 14.28
N SER A 6 -38.99 27.29 14.27
CA SER A 6 -40.08 27.83 15.13
C SER A 6 -39.50 28.43 16.43
N LEU A 7 -39.47 29.76 16.65
CA LEU A 7 -40.55 30.73 16.97
C LEU A 7 -41.15 30.59 18.38
N ILE A 8 -41.45 31.66 19.14
CA ILE A 8 -41.35 33.11 18.82
C ILE A 8 -40.08 33.75 19.47
N VAL A 9 -40.01 34.78 20.34
CA VAL A 9 -40.95 35.71 21.04
C VAL A 9 -40.27 37.10 21.13
N SER A 10 -41.04 38.21 21.17
CA SER A 10 -40.58 39.60 21.32
C SER A 10 -41.16 40.29 22.55
N VAL A 11 -40.42 41.18 23.21
CA VAL A 11 -40.98 42.18 24.16
C VAL A 11 -40.30 43.55 23.94
N SER A 12 -41.11 44.61 23.84
CA SER A 12 -40.64 46.00 23.80
C SER A 12 -40.75 46.64 25.19
N ALA A 13 -39.79 47.51 25.53
CA ALA A 13 -39.88 48.40 26.69
C ALA A 13 -39.12 49.71 26.43
N ALA A 14 -39.66 50.57 25.56
CA ALA A 14 -39.16 51.93 25.41
C ALA A 14 -39.77 52.83 26.50
N VAL A 15 -38.95 53.31 27.43
CA VAL A 15 -39.34 54.30 28.44
C VAL A 15 -38.50 55.55 28.27
N LEU A 16 -39.13 56.61 27.78
CA LEU A 16 -38.59 57.96 27.65
C LEU A 16 -39.01 58.78 28.89
N MET A 17 -38.05 59.32 29.65
CA MET A 17 -38.25 60.44 30.58
C MET A 17 -36.96 61.29 30.67
N PRO A 18 -37.03 62.62 30.93
CA PRO A 18 -35.93 63.54 30.61
C PRO A 18 -35.26 64.24 31.83
N PHE A 19 -34.16 64.95 31.53
CA PHE A 19 -33.65 66.16 32.22
C PHE A 19 -33.24 66.11 33.72
N ALA A 20 -31.92 65.98 33.95
CA ALA A 20 -31.14 66.81 34.88
C ALA A 20 -29.68 66.83 34.34
N ALA A 21 -29.05 67.96 33.95
CA ALA A 21 -28.78 69.22 34.64
C ALA A 21 -27.53 69.16 35.55
N LEU A 22 -26.43 69.73 35.04
CA LEU A 22 -25.13 70.10 35.64
C LEU A 22 -24.76 69.56 37.03
N ALA A 23 -23.70 68.73 37.10
CA ALA A 23 -22.83 68.64 38.29
C ALA A 23 -21.38 68.23 37.94
N HIS A 24 -20.44 69.09 38.35
CA HIS A 24 -19.00 68.87 38.61
C HIS A 24 -18.17 67.84 37.82
N GLU A 25 -17.30 68.43 37.01
CA GLU A 25 -16.02 67.94 36.48
C GLU A 25 -15.04 67.50 37.62
N ALA A 26 -15.26 66.31 38.19
CA ALA A 26 -14.36 65.72 39.20
C ALA A 26 -14.26 64.17 39.16
N VAL A 27 -15.31 63.47 38.69
CA VAL A 27 -15.45 62.01 38.86
C VAL A 27 -14.77 61.16 37.76
N ALA A 28 -14.33 61.79 36.67
CA ALA A 28 -13.74 61.08 35.52
C ALA A 28 -12.37 60.43 35.80
N ALA A 29 -11.69 60.81 36.88
CA ALA A 29 -10.41 60.21 37.27
C ALA A 29 -10.59 58.85 37.95
N GLU A 30 -11.50 58.74 38.92
CA GLU A 30 -11.63 57.56 39.78
C GLU A 30 -12.19 56.35 39.02
N THR A 31 -13.19 56.57 38.17
CA THR A 31 -13.76 55.55 37.28
C THR A 31 -12.74 54.98 36.29
N SER A 32 -11.72 55.76 35.90
CA SER A 32 -10.61 55.30 35.06
C SER A 32 -9.68 54.34 35.81
N THR A 33 -9.44 54.57 37.10
CA THR A 33 -8.68 53.64 37.97
C THR A 33 -9.42 52.33 38.22
N GLU A 34 -10.72 52.36 38.51
CA GLU A 34 -11.51 51.15 38.73
C GLU A 34 -11.58 50.29 37.46
N GLN A 35 -11.85 50.89 36.29
CA GLN A 35 -11.81 50.18 35.00
C GLN A 35 -10.45 49.54 34.71
N ARG A 36 -9.34 50.19 35.11
CA ARG A 36 -7.99 49.61 34.98
C ARG A 36 -7.76 48.44 35.93
N GLN A 37 -8.25 48.49 37.17
CA GLN A 37 -8.15 47.38 38.11
C GLN A 37 -9.01 46.19 37.67
N GLN A 38 -10.27 46.44 37.28
CA GLN A 38 -11.17 45.45 36.71
C GLN A 38 -10.54 44.74 35.49
N MET A 39 -9.97 45.52 34.57
CA MET A 39 -9.28 45.00 33.38
C MET A 39 -8.02 44.17 33.72
N GLN A 40 -7.29 44.49 34.80
CA GLN A 40 -6.17 43.66 35.26
C GLN A 40 -6.65 42.33 35.85
N VAL A 41 -7.69 42.35 36.68
CA VAL A 41 -8.28 41.16 37.29
C VAL A 41 -8.86 40.23 36.21
N ASP A 42 -9.59 40.76 35.24
CA ASP A 42 -10.18 39.96 34.16
C ASP A 42 -9.11 39.46 33.17
N ARG A 43 -8.01 40.21 32.97
CA ARG A 43 -6.82 39.73 32.26
C ARG A 43 -6.10 38.61 33.00
N GLN A 44 -6.02 38.64 34.33
CA GLN A 44 -5.46 37.53 35.13
C GLN A 44 -6.33 36.27 35.02
N LYS A 45 -7.65 36.39 35.24
CA LYS A 45 -8.61 35.29 35.04
C LYS A 45 -8.50 34.67 33.64
N GLY A 46 -8.42 35.51 32.60
CA GLY A 46 -8.26 35.06 31.22
C GLY A 46 -6.92 34.35 30.96
N LEU A 47 -5.83 34.81 31.57
CA LEU A 47 -4.53 34.13 31.50
C LEU A 47 -4.54 32.78 32.22
N ASP A 48 -5.21 32.66 33.37
CA ASP A 48 -5.26 31.43 34.13
C ASP A 48 -6.22 30.39 33.52
N ALA A 49 -7.35 30.83 32.95
CA ALA A 49 -8.20 29.99 32.10
C ALA A 49 -7.43 29.49 30.86
N ALA A 50 -6.68 30.37 30.18
CA ALA A 50 -5.85 29.98 29.04
C ALA A 50 -4.71 29.00 29.42
N LYS A 51 -4.22 29.00 30.68
CA LYS A 51 -3.28 28.00 31.19
C LYS A 51 -3.96 26.64 31.41
N THR A 52 -5.13 26.61 32.03
CA THR A 52 -5.83 25.34 32.31
C THR A 52 -6.34 24.68 31.04
N GLU A 53 -6.86 25.45 30.07
CA GLU A 53 -7.20 24.92 28.74
C GLU A 53 -5.98 24.36 28.00
N ARG A 54 -4.83 25.05 28.04
CA ARG A 54 -3.58 24.54 27.46
C ARG A 54 -3.09 23.27 28.12
N ALA A 55 -3.16 23.16 29.44
CA ALA A 55 -2.79 21.95 30.17
C ALA A 55 -3.68 20.76 29.77
N ALA A 56 -5.00 20.97 29.70
CA ALA A 56 -5.95 19.94 29.27
C ALA A 56 -5.78 19.55 27.78
N LEU A 57 -5.37 20.49 26.92
CA LEU A 57 -5.01 20.22 25.52
C LEU A 57 -3.70 19.44 25.42
N GLU A 58 -2.68 19.77 26.20
CA GLU A 58 -1.44 19.00 26.27
C GLU A 58 -1.67 17.57 26.76
N GLU A 59 -2.50 17.38 27.79
CA GLU A 59 -2.80 16.04 28.31
C GLU A 59 -3.49 15.17 27.25
N LYS A 60 -4.53 15.70 26.59
CA LYS A 60 -5.21 15.04 25.46
C LYS A 60 -4.25 14.77 24.29
N ALA A 61 -3.31 15.68 24.01
CA ALA A 61 -2.30 15.50 22.99
C ALA A 61 -1.25 14.41 23.35
N ARG A 62 -0.95 14.21 24.63
CA ARG A 62 -0.12 13.09 25.12
C ARG A 62 -0.88 11.77 24.99
N GLN A 63 -2.11 11.70 25.51
CA GLN A 63 -3.00 10.53 25.39
C GLN A 63 -3.15 10.08 23.93
N MET A 64 -3.50 11.00 23.01
CA MET A 64 -3.59 10.69 21.58
C MET A 64 -2.26 10.24 20.96
N ARG A 65 -1.12 10.80 21.37
CA ARG A 65 0.20 10.34 20.89
C ARG A 65 0.51 8.92 21.35
N ASP A 66 0.17 8.57 22.59
CA ASP A 66 0.49 7.26 23.15
C ASP A 66 -0.47 6.17 22.65
N GLU A 67 -1.75 6.49 22.41
CA GLU A 67 -2.65 5.64 21.61
C GLU A 67 -2.14 5.40 20.19
N VAL A 68 -1.66 6.45 19.50
CA VAL A 68 -1.12 6.31 18.14
C VAL A 68 0.14 5.44 18.14
N LYS A 69 1.00 5.53 19.16
CA LYS A 69 2.14 4.61 19.33
C LYS A 69 1.69 3.16 19.55
N SER A 70 0.72 2.89 20.44
CA SER A 70 0.30 1.51 20.71
C SER A 70 -0.29 0.87 19.45
N LYS A 71 -1.18 1.58 18.76
CA LYS A 71 -1.78 1.16 17.48
C LYS A 71 -0.73 0.98 16.39
N GLN A 72 0.34 1.80 16.38
CA GLN A 72 1.47 1.65 15.47
C GLN A 72 2.32 0.41 15.79
N GLU A 73 2.51 0.05 17.06
CA GLU A 73 3.20 -1.18 17.46
C GLU A 73 2.38 -2.43 17.18
N GLU A 74 1.09 -2.42 17.48
CA GLU A 74 0.15 -3.52 17.17
C GLU A 74 0.14 -3.80 15.66
N LEU A 75 -0.05 -2.77 14.83
CA LEU A 75 -0.01 -2.89 13.37
C LEU A 75 1.35 -3.39 12.86
N ARG A 76 2.46 -3.00 13.50
CA ARG A 76 3.80 -3.53 13.18
C ARG A 76 3.91 -5.02 13.50
N ARG A 77 3.38 -5.47 14.64
CA ARG A 77 3.39 -6.89 15.06
C ARG A 77 2.51 -7.74 14.14
N GLU A 78 1.29 -7.30 13.80
CA GLU A 78 0.43 -7.99 12.82
C GLU A 78 1.07 -8.08 11.42
N MET A 79 1.74 -7.02 10.97
CA MET A 79 2.44 -7.04 9.68
C MET A 79 3.66 -7.95 9.71
N GLN A 80 4.37 -8.06 10.84
CA GLN A 80 5.46 -9.03 11.02
C GLN A 80 4.96 -10.47 10.95
N THR A 81 3.94 -10.85 11.71
CA THR A 81 3.41 -12.24 11.71
C THR A 81 2.88 -12.65 10.34
N ARG A 82 2.11 -11.77 9.66
CA ARG A 82 1.66 -12.00 8.28
C ARG A 82 2.82 -12.15 7.30
N MET A 83 3.89 -11.36 7.45
CA MET A 83 5.08 -11.49 6.59
C MET A 83 5.86 -12.78 6.84
N GLU A 84 5.87 -13.31 8.06
CA GLU A 84 6.47 -14.63 8.37
C GLU A 84 5.65 -15.79 7.80
N GLU A 85 4.32 -15.76 7.92
CA GLU A 85 3.45 -16.74 7.26
C GLU A 85 3.63 -16.75 5.75
N LEU A 86 3.68 -15.57 5.12
CA LEU A 86 3.90 -15.44 3.68
C LEU A 86 5.31 -15.91 3.27
N LYS A 87 6.32 -15.76 4.15
CA LYS A 87 7.68 -16.30 3.92
C LYS A 87 7.71 -17.83 4.00
N LYS A 88 6.99 -18.46 4.95
CA LYS A 88 6.84 -19.92 5.04
C LYS A 88 6.14 -20.48 3.80
N LYS A 89 4.96 -19.94 3.46
CA LYS A 89 4.18 -20.31 2.26
C LYS A 89 4.98 -20.10 0.97
N ARG A 90 5.82 -19.06 0.88
CA ARG A 90 6.79 -18.89 -0.23
C ARG A 90 7.80 -20.04 -0.28
N GLN A 91 8.43 -20.40 0.83
CA GLN A 91 9.46 -21.44 0.87
C GLN A 91 8.90 -22.81 0.48
N GLU A 92 7.70 -23.15 0.93
CA GLU A 92 6.96 -24.37 0.56
C GLU A 92 6.70 -24.43 -0.95
N VAL A 93 6.07 -23.39 -1.51
CA VAL A 93 5.80 -23.29 -2.96
C VAL A 93 7.09 -23.28 -3.78
N GLU A 94 8.14 -22.59 -3.34
CA GLU A 94 9.42 -22.55 -4.06
C GLU A 94 10.14 -23.91 -4.03
N ALA A 95 10.00 -24.69 -2.95
CA ALA A 95 10.53 -26.05 -2.86
C ALA A 95 9.76 -27.03 -3.77
N GLU A 96 8.42 -26.97 -3.78
CA GLU A 96 7.62 -27.75 -4.73
C GLU A 96 7.94 -27.40 -6.19
N MET A 97 8.09 -26.11 -6.50
CA MET A 97 8.37 -25.65 -7.87
C MET A 97 9.78 -26.03 -8.34
N LYS A 98 10.74 -26.24 -7.42
CA LYS A 98 12.06 -26.83 -7.73
C LYS A 98 11.95 -28.32 -8.02
N LYS A 99 11.24 -29.11 -7.20
CA LYS A 99 10.95 -30.54 -7.49
C LYS A 99 10.25 -30.71 -8.85
N LYS A 100 9.18 -29.94 -9.09
CA LYS A 100 8.44 -29.90 -10.37
C LYS A 100 9.29 -29.40 -11.56
N ARG A 101 10.42 -28.72 -11.33
CA ARG A 101 11.41 -28.36 -12.38
C ARG A 101 12.32 -29.54 -12.71
N GLU A 102 12.85 -30.20 -11.69
CA GLU A 102 13.76 -31.35 -11.82
C GLU A 102 13.03 -32.56 -12.43
N GLU A 103 11.85 -32.91 -11.92
CA GLU A 103 10.95 -33.94 -12.48
C GLU A 103 10.55 -33.64 -13.93
N PHE A 104 10.39 -32.36 -14.29
CA PHE A 104 10.12 -31.98 -15.67
C PHE A 104 11.35 -32.15 -16.56
N GLN A 105 12.56 -31.91 -16.05
CA GLN A 105 13.80 -32.07 -16.82
C GLN A 105 14.15 -33.54 -17.06
N THR A 106 14.04 -34.41 -16.05
CA THR A 106 14.34 -35.84 -16.21
C THR A 106 13.40 -36.52 -17.22
N LYS A 107 12.10 -36.23 -17.15
CA LYS A 107 11.07 -36.80 -18.05
C LYS A 107 11.07 -36.22 -19.48
N MET A 108 12.08 -35.44 -19.88
CA MET A 108 12.18 -34.87 -21.24
C MET A 108 12.55 -35.92 -22.29
N GLU A 109 13.44 -36.87 -21.96
CA GLU A 109 13.92 -37.85 -22.93
C GLU A 109 12.85 -38.89 -23.27
N GLU A 110 12.07 -39.31 -22.26
CA GLU A 110 10.88 -40.16 -22.39
C GLU A 110 9.86 -39.52 -23.36
N ARG A 111 9.43 -38.28 -23.09
CA ARG A 111 8.49 -37.54 -23.94
C ARG A 111 9.03 -37.31 -25.35
N LYS A 112 10.33 -37.04 -25.50
CA LYS A 112 10.99 -36.94 -26.81
C LYS A 112 10.91 -38.26 -27.58
N MET A 113 11.05 -39.41 -26.93
CA MET A 113 10.87 -40.74 -27.54
C MET A 113 9.40 -41.04 -27.89
N GLU A 114 8.43 -40.62 -27.07
CA GLU A 114 7.00 -40.73 -27.37
C GLU A 114 6.60 -39.86 -28.57
N LEU A 115 7.07 -38.60 -28.63
CA LEU A 115 6.89 -37.71 -29.76
C LEU A 115 7.53 -38.24 -31.04
N LYS A 116 8.73 -38.86 -30.96
CA LYS A 116 9.37 -39.52 -32.11
C LYS A 116 8.44 -40.57 -32.73
N LYS A 117 7.84 -41.44 -31.90
CA LYS A 117 6.89 -42.49 -32.34
C LYS A 117 5.63 -41.91 -33.00
N LYS A 118 5.10 -40.78 -32.50
CA LYS A 118 3.82 -40.21 -32.97
C LYS A 118 3.94 -39.24 -34.15
N LEU A 119 5.04 -38.49 -34.28
CA LEU A 119 5.15 -37.35 -35.21
C LEU A 119 6.36 -37.44 -36.16
N GLY A 120 7.26 -38.41 -35.97
CA GLY A 120 8.54 -38.47 -36.66
C GLY A 120 9.58 -37.51 -36.05
N GLU A 121 10.86 -37.89 -36.15
CA GLU A 121 11.90 -37.32 -35.30
C GLU A 121 12.10 -35.81 -35.44
N GLN A 122 12.10 -35.27 -36.67
CA GLN A 122 12.33 -33.85 -36.89
C GLN A 122 11.22 -32.97 -36.29
N LYS A 123 9.98 -33.44 -36.24
CA LYS A 123 8.87 -32.71 -35.61
C LYS A 123 8.95 -32.81 -34.09
N ALA A 124 9.20 -34.01 -33.57
CA ALA A 124 9.41 -34.26 -32.14
C ALA A 124 10.51 -33.35 -31.55
N VAL A 125 11.69 -33.32 -32.18
CA VAL A 125 12.83 -32.50 -31.72
C VAL A 125 12.50 -31.01 -31.73
N ARG A 126 11.90 -30.48 -32.81
CA ARG A 126 11.56 -29.05 -32.91
C ARG A 126 10.52 -28.64 -31.86
N ILE A 127 9.51 -29.48 -31.60
CA ILE A 127 8.44 -29.19 -30.64
C ILE A 127 9.00 -29.19 -29.21
N GLU A 128 9.74 -30.23 -28.82
CA GLU A 128 10.33 -30.33 -27.48
C GLU A 128 11.34 -29.19 -27.23
N GLN A 129 12.20 -28.89 -28.21
CA GLN A 129 13.16 -27.79 -28.12
C GLN A 129 12.46 -26.42 -27.99
N TYR A 130 11.42 -26.17 -28.77
CA TYR A 130 10.63 -24.93 -28.69
C TYR A 130 9.93 -24.79 -27.33
N PHE A 131 9.27 -25.86 -26.84
CA PHE A 131 8.59 -25.85 -25.55
C PHE A 131 9.57 -25.66 -24.38
N SER A 132 10.69 -26.39 -24.39
CA SER A 132 11.75 -26.26 -23.38
C SER A 132 12.31 -24.84 -23.33
N GLN A 133 12.71 -24.26 -24.48
CA GLN A 133 13.21 -22.88 -24.53
C GLN A 133 12.16 -21.85 -24.07
N MET A 134 10.88 -22.11 -24.32
CA MET A 134 9.79 -21.24 -23.87
C MET A 134 9.62 -21.31 -22.34
N MET A 135 9.62 -22.53 -21.77
CA MET A 135 9.54 -22.74 -20.32
C MET A 135 10.75 -22.13 -19.59
N GLU A 136 11.95 -22.30 -20.14
CA GLU A 136 13.19 -21.72 -19.62
C GLU A 136 13.14 -20.18 -19.62
N LYS A 137 12.64 -19.55 -20.70
CA LYS A 137 12.48 -18.09 -20.79
C LYS A 137 11.48 -17.56 -19.76
N PHE A 138 10.33 -18.22 -19.56
CA PHE A 138 9.37 -17.81 -18.53
C PHE A 138 9.91 -18.03 -17.11
N GLN A 139 10.57 -19.16 -16.85
CA GLN A 139 11.20 -19.43 -15.55
C GLN A 139 12.28 -18.36 -15.25
N THR A 140 13.16 -18.06 -16.21
CA THR A 140 14.16 -16.99 -16.10
C THR A 140 13.53 -15.60 -15.88
N ALA A 141 12.38 -15.32 -16.50
CA ALA A 141 11.66 -14.07 -16.27
C ALA A 141 11.08 -13.99 -14.86
N ILE A 142 10.46 -15.07 -14.37
CA ILE A 142 9.93 -15.19 -13.00
C ILE A 142 11.03 -15.05 -11.95
N ASP A 143 12.17 -15.73 -12.14
CA ASP A 143 13.33 -15.65 -11.23
C ASP A 143 13.85 -14.21 -11.15
N ARG A 144 13.86 -13.46 -12.27
CA ARG A 144 14.19 -12.03 -12.31
C ARG A 144 13.14 -11.16 -11.60
N LEU A 145 11.85 -11.45 -11.75
CA LEU A 145 10.77 -10.73 -11.05
C LEU A 145 10.87 -10.93 -9.52
N LYS A 146 11.16 -12.16 -9.06
CA LYS A 146 11.47 -12.45 -7.64
C LYS A 146 12.66 -11.63 -7.15
N GLY A 147 13.77 -11.64 -7.89
CA GLY A 147 14.96 -10.84 -7.57
C GLY A 147 14.73 -9.32 -7.54
N VAL A 148 13.74 -8.80 -8.29
CA VAL A 148 13.31 -7.39 -8.18
C VAL A 148 12.43 -7.18 -6.93
N ALA A 149 11.46 -8.07 -6.67
CA ALA A 149 10.61 -7.98 -5.48
C ALA A 149 11.42 -8.03 -4.17
N ASP A 150 12.45 -8.87 -4.10
CA ASP A 150 13.33 -9.03 -2.94
C ASP A 150 14.24 -7.79 -2.73
N LYS A 151 14.72 -7.18 -3.83
CA LYS A 151 15.42 -5.87 -3.79
C LYS A 151 14.50 -4.73 -3.34
N ILE A 152 13.20 -4.81 -3.64
CA ILE A 152 12.22 -3.84 -3.15
C ILE A 152 11.95 -4.05 -1.65
N GLU A 153 11.75 -5.29 -1.18
CA GLU A 153 11.60 -5.57 0.27
C GLU A 153 12.79 -5.01 1.07
N SER A 154 14.02 -5.29 0.62
CA SER A 154 15.26 -4.78 1.24
C SER A 154 15.31 -3.25 1.32
N ARG A 155 14.81 -2.55 0.30
CA ARG A 155 14.69 -1.07 0.28
C ARG A 155 13.58 -0.55 1.20
N LEU A 156 12.47 -1.27 1.34
CA LEU A 156 11.40 -0.90 2.29
C LEU A 156 11.86 -1.12 3.74
N THR A 157 12.58 -2.20 4.04
CA THR A 157 13.10 -2.48 5.40
C THR A 157 14.23 -1.56 5.83
N SER A 158 14.92 -0.91 4.89
CA SER A 158 16.00 0.07 5.16
C SER A 158 15.54 1.53 5.02
N SER A 159 14.25 1.77 4.77
CA SER A 159 13.71 3.13 4.60
C SER A 159 13.22 3.73 5.92
N THR A 160 13.60 4.99 6.16
CA THR A 160 13.12 5.82 7.27
C THR A 160 11.87 6.65 6.92
N ALA A 161 11.20 6.34 5.80
CA ALA A 161 9.99 7.03 5.37
C ALA A 161 8.79 6.78 6.31
N ASP A 162 7.73 7.59 6.19
CA ASP A 162 6.57 7.52 7.08
C ASP A 162 5.96 6.12 7.16
N PRO A 163 5.55 5.65 8.36
CA PRO A 163 5.02 4.30 8.55
C PRO A 163 3.76 4.03 7.70
N ALA A 164 2.92 5.04 7.47
CA ALA A 164 1.75 4.94 6.60
C ALA A 164 2.14 4.70 5.12
N ASN A 165 3.17 5.41 4.65
CA ASN A 165 3.68 5.25 3.29
C ASN A 165 4.35 3.87 3.11
N LEU A 166 5.10 3.40 4.11
CA LEU A 166 5.68 2.05 4.11
C LEU A 166 4.60 0.96 4.07
N ALA A 167 3.51 1.09 4.83
CA ALA A 167 2.40 0.14 4.82
C ALA A 167 1.76 0.02 3.43
N VAL A 168 1.43 1.15 2.78
CA VAL A 168 0.86 1.16 1.41
C VAL A 168 1.80 0.50 0.40
N LEU A 169 3.11 0.77 0.48
CA LEU A 169 4.12 0.15 -0.38
C LEU A 169 4.25 -1.36 -0.14
N GLN A 170 4.17 -1.81 1.12
CA GLN A 170 4.16 -3.23 1.47
C GLN A 170 2.91 -3.94 0.92
N THR A 171 1.72 -3.33 1.01
CA THR A 171 0.49 -3.88 0.40
C THR A 171 0.64 -4.04 -1.12
N LYS A 172 1.17 -3.02 -1.82
CA LYS A 172 1.44 -3.10 -3.27
C LYS A 172 2.48 -4.20 -3.60
N LEU A 173 3.54 -4.34 -2.80
CA LEU A 173 4.56 -5.38 -2.99
C LEU A 173 3.98 -6.80 -2.79
N THR A 174 3.12 -7.00 -1.79
CA THR A 174 2.43 -8.27 -1.57
C THR A 174 1.50 -8.62 -2.73
N ALA A 175 0.75 -7.65 -3.26
CA ALA A 175 -0.09 -7.84 -4.45
C ALA A 175 0.75 -8.15 -5.72
N ALA A 176 1.94 -7.55 -5.87
CA ALA A 176 2.86 -7.89 -6.95
C ALA A 176 3.44 -9.31 -6.80
N ARG A 177 3.77 -9.73 -5.56
CA ARG A 177 4.23 -11.10 -5.27
C ARG A 177 3.17 -12.16 -5.51
N ALA A 178 1.89 -11.88 -5.21
CA ALA A 178 0.78 -12.78 -5.54
C ALA A 178 0.74 -13.10 -7.05
N LYS A 179 0.83 -12.06 -7.90
CA LYS A 179 0.88 -12.20 -9.37
C LYS A 179 2.09 -12.99 -9.89
N ILE A 180 3.24 -12.92 -9.20
CA ILE A 180 4.39 -13.79 -9.50
C ILE A 180 4.03 -15.26 -9.23
N GLY A 181 3.40 -15.55 -8.09
CA GLY A 181 2.92 -16.89 -7.74
C GLY A 181 1.85 -17.42 -8.73
N GLU A 182 0.93 -16.57 -9.18
CA GLU A 182 -0.06 -16.92 -10.21
C GLU A 182 0.57 -17.27 -11.56
N ALA A 183 1.69 -16.62 -11.92
CA ALA A 183 2.48 -16.92 -13.11
C ALA A 183 3.29 -18.22 -12.94
N GLU A 184 3.79 -18.51 -11.74
CA GLU A 184 4.45 -19.78 -11.40
C GLU A 184 3.50 -20.97 -11.47
N ALA A 185 2.30 -20.84 -10.88
CA ALA A 185 1.25 -21.86 -10.97
C ALA A 185 0.89 -22.15 -12.44
N ALA A 186 0.64 -21.11 -13.25
CA ALA A 186 0.34 -21.27 -14.66
C ALA A 186 1.48 -21.90 -15.47
N LEU A 187 2.75 -21.67 -15.07
CA LEU A 187 3.91 -22.34 -15.67
C LEU A 187 3.94 -23.84 -15.33
N ALA A 188 3.59 -24.21 -14.10
CA ALA A 188 3.44 -25.62 -13.70
C ALA A 188 2.28 -26.30 -14.46
N ASP A 189 1.13 -25.64 -14.54
CA ASP A 189 -0.05 -26.13 -15.28
C ASP A 189 0.28 -26.38 -16.76
N ALA A 190 1.01 -25.45 -17.40
CA ALA A 190 1.47 -25.60 -18.77
C ALA A 190 2.42 -26.80 -18.95
N LYS A 191 3.34 -27.04 -18.00
CA LYS A 191 4.25 -28.21 -17.99
C LYS A 191 3.49 -29.54 -17.84
N VAL A 192 2.48 -29.59 -16.96
CA VAL A 192 1.60 -30.75 -16.79
C VAL A 192 0.80 -30.99 -18.07
N LYS A 193 0.10 -29.97 -18.57
CA LYS A 193 -0.75 -30.09 -19.77
C LYS A 193 0.03 -30.41 -21.04
N TYR A 194 1.31 -30.05 -21.12
CA TYR A 194 2.20 -30.55 -22.19
C TYR A 194 2.49 -32.04 -22.06
N THR A 195 2.74 -32.53 -20.84
CA THR A 195 2.92 -33.97 -20.57
C THR A 195 1.67 -34.78 -20.92
N ASP A 196 0.47 -34.27 -20.56
CA ASP A 196 -0.82 -34.82 -20.99
C ASP A 196 -0.94 -34.84 -22.52
N ALA A 197 -0.55 -33.74 -23.18
CA ALA A 197 -0.67 -33.58 -24.64
C ALA A 197 0.26 -34.52 -25.42
N VAL A 198 1.47 -34.79 -24.94
CA VAL A 198 2.37 -35.79 -25.52
C VAL A 198 1.76 -37.19 -25.44
N ASN A 199 1.08 -37.51 -24.33
CA ASN A 199 0.45 -38.81 -24.11
C ASN A 199 -0.88 -39.00 -24.87
N SER A 200 -1.62 -37.92 -25.11
CA SER A 200 -2.86 -37.88 -25.92
C SER A 200 -2.73 -38.54 -27.30
N THR A 201 -3.81 -39.16 -27.78
CA THR A 201 -3.97 -39.59 -29.19
C THR A 201 -3.86 -38.41 -30.14
N ASP A 202 -4.64 -37.37 -29.87
CA ASP A 202 -4.84 -36.22 -30.73
C ASP A 202 -3.90 -35.08 -30.34
N PHE A 203 -2.59 -35.35 -30.44
CA PHE A 203 -1.52 -34.40 -30.10
C PHE A 203 -1.78 -33.00 -30.70
N LYS A 204 -2.25 -32.93 -31.94
CA LYS A 204 -2.53 -31.66 -32.65
C LYS A 204 -3.64 -30.83 -32.01
N GLU A 205 -4.64 -31.47 -31.40
CA GLU A 205 -5.70 -30.80 -30.63
C GLU A 205 -5.19 -30.39 -29.25
N SER A 206 -4.57 -31.32 -28.53
CA SER A 206 -4.07 -31.11 -27.18
C SER A 206 -2.97 -30.03 -27.13
N PHE A 207 -2.09 -29.97 -28.13
CA PHE A 207 -1.05 -28.96 -28.23
C PHE A 207 -1.59 -27.53 -28.52
N LYS A 208 -2.76 -27.37 -29.15
CA LYS A 208 -3.44 -26.05 -29.23
C LYS A 208 -3.79 -25.54 -27.83
N LYS A 209 -4.30 -26.43 -26.96
CA LYS A 209 -4.68 -26.10 -25.57
C LYS A 209 -3.44 -25.74 -24.75
N VAL A 210 -2.34 -26.49 -24.91
CA VAL A 210 -1.03 -26.13 -24.32
C VAL A 210 -0.58 -24.75 -24.77
N ARG A 211 -0.64 -24.45 -26.07
CA ARG A 211 -0.24 -23.13 -26.60
C ARG A 211 -1.05 -22.00 -25.99
N ALA A 212 -2.37 -22.14 -25.87
CA ALA A 212 -3.22 -21.13 -25.23
C ALA A 212 -2.86 -20.91 -23.74
N LEU A 213 -2.53 -21.97 -23.00
CA LEU A 213 -2.04 -21.86 -21.62
C LEU A 213 -0.69 -21.12 -21.55
N VAL A 214 0.24 -21.43 -22.45
CA VAL A 214 1.55 -20.76 -22.55
C VAL A 214 1.41 -19.27 -22.90
N GLU A 215 0.46 -18.91 -23.76
CA GLU A 215 0.11 -17.51 -24.06
C GLU A 215 -0.52 -16.83 -22.82
N GLY A 216 -1.30 -17.56 -22.00
CA GLY A 216 -1.78 -17.11 -20.68
C GLY A 216 -0.66 -16.88 -19.64
N VAL A 217 0.36 -17.74 -19.59
CA VAL A 217 1.58 -17.51 -18.77
C VAL A 217 2.25 -16.19 -19.18
N ALA A 218 2.33 -15.91 -20.48
CA ALA A 218 2.92 -14.67 -21.00
C ALA A 218 2.14 -13.41 -20.57
N VAL A 219 0.82 -13.50 -20.36
CA VAL A 219 0.00 -12.42 -19.82
C VAL A 219 0.31 -12.22 -18.33
N LYS A 220 0.22 -13.28 -17.51
CA LYS A 220 0.49 -13.21 -16.07
C LYS A 220 1.88 -12.69 -15.72
N VAL A 221 2.91 -13.10 -16.47
CA VAL A 221 4.28 -12.56 -16.32
C VAL A 221 4.35 -11.06 -16.61
N LYS A 222 3.60 -10.55 -17.59
CA LYS A 222 3.50 -9.10 -17.86
C LYS A 222 2.73 -8.35 -16.77
N GLU A 223 1.71 -8.97 -16.18
CA GLU A 223 0.92 -8.37 -15.08
C GLU A 223 1.69 -8.31 -13.77
N ALA A 224 2.47 -9.35 -13.45
CA ALA A 224 3.45 -9.34 -12.36
C ALA A 224 4.53 -8.27 -12.57
N HIS A 225 5.06 -8.14 -13.78
CA HIS A 225 6.01 -7.07 -14.13
C HIS A 225 5.40 -5.67 -13.94
N ARG A 226 4.18 -5.43 -14.46
CA ARG A 226 3.46 -4.16 -14.27
C ARG A 226 3.29 -3.83 -12.79
N ALA A 227 2.83 -4.78 -11.97
CA ALA A 227 2.66 -4.56 -10.54
C ALA A 227 3.97 -4.20 -9.80
N LEU A 228 5.12 -4.76 -10.19
CA LEU A 228 6.42 -4.34 -9.65
C LEU A 228 6.83 -2.93 -10.13
N VAL A 229 6.55 -2.58 -11.39
CA VAL A 229 6.75 -1.21 -11.89
C VAL A 229 5.92 -0.23 -11.08
N ASP A 230 4.64 -0.52 -10.82
CA ASP A 230 3.72 0.32 -10.03
C ASP A 230 4.17 0.50 -8.57
N VAL A 231 4.84 -0.50 -7.99
CA VAL A 231 5.50 -0.37 -6.67
C VAL A 231 6.70 0.59 -6.79
N THR A 232 7.55 0.44 -7.81
CA THR A 232 8.75 1.29 -7.95
C THR A 232 8.46 2.74 -8.33
N SER A 233 7.39 3.02 -9.10
CA SER A 233 6.93 4.40 -9.34
C SER A 233 6.44 5.03 -8.03
N SER A 234 5.63 4.31 -7.24
CA SER A 234 5.16 4.76 -5.93
C SER A 234 6.32 5.13 -4.98
N ILE A 235 7.39 4.32 -4.95
CA ILE A 235 8.61 4.62 -4.17
C ILE A 235 9.30 5.90 -4.67
N LYS A 236 9.38 6.09 -6.00
CA LYS A 236 10.00 7.27 -6.62
C LYS A 236 9.20 8.55 -6.35
N GLU A 237 7.87 8.49 -6.42
CA GLU A 237 6.97 9.62 -6.16
C GLU A 237 7.11 10.13 -4.71
N LEU A 238 7.14 9.22 -3.74
CA LEU A 238 7.37 9.53 -2.33
C LEU A 238 8.76 10.16 -2.11
N GLY A 239 9.81 9.58 -2.72
CA GLY A 239 11.18 10.12 -2.66
C GLY A 239 11.38 11.46 -3.39
N ALA A 240 10.53 11.80 -4.35
CA ALA A 240 10.53 13.09 -5.03
C ALA A 240 9.83 14.18 -4.20
N ARG A 241 8.68 13.86 -3.61
CA ARG A 241 7.85 14.81 -2.84
C ARG A 241 8.56 15.33 -1.57
N GLY A 242 9.43 14.52 -0.97
CA GLY A 242 10.30 14.92 0.14
C GLY A 242 11.49 15.82 -0.25
N ARG A 243 11.69 16.14 -1.54
CA ARG A 243 12.80 16.96 -2.03
C ARG A 243 12.35 18.31 -2.61
N SER A 244 11.05 18.53 -2.78
CA SER A 244 10.49 19.74 -3.43
C SER A 244 10.06 20.84 -2.45
N SER A 245 10.33 20.69 -1.15
CA SER A 245 9.87 21.61 -0.08
C SER A 245 10.96 22.50 0.52
N SER A 246 12.18 22.49 -0.02
CA SER A 246 13.36 23.14 0.59
C SER A 246 13.95 24.31 -0.20
N THR A 247 13.27 24.81 -1.23
CA THR A 247 13.75 25.92 -2.09
C THR A 247 12.90 27.17 -1.91
N THR A 248 12.98 27.78 -0.73
CA THR A 248 12.51 29.15 -0.52
C THR A 248 13.54 30.10 -1.10
N THR A 249 13.44 30.40 -2.40
CA THR A 249 14.28 31.41 -3.06
C THR A 249 14.04 32.77 -2.39
N PRO A 250 15.06 33.43 -1.81
CA PRO A 250 14.92 34.81 -1.36
C PRO A 250 14.80 35.72 -2.58
N ALA A 251 13.75 36.53 -2.63
CA ALA A 251 13.68 37.63 -3.59
C ALA A 251 14.71 38.71 -3.22
N GLN A 252 15.29 39.32 -4.25
CA GLN A 252 16.02 40.61 -4.18
C GLN A 252 15.09 41.72 -4.68
#